data_AF-A0A3P7NXS6-F1
#
_entry.id   AF-A0A3P7NXS6-F1
#
_cell.length_a   1.000
_cell.length_b   1.000
_cell.length_c   1.000
_cell.angle_alpha   90.00
_cell.angle_beta   90.00
_cell.angle_gamma   90.00
#
_symmetry.space_group_name_H-M   'P 1'
#
loop_
_entity.id
_entity.type
_entity.pdbx_description
1 polymer ?
#
loop_
_entity_poly.entity_id
_entity_poly.type
_entity_poly.pdbx_seq_one_letter_code
_entity_poly.pdbx_strand_id
1 'polypeptide(L)'
;MDHTKLLLNAVRRANLTDHFVWIASDGWGRENVPVENNSRVANGALTIEILAEEIGQFSVYYKNLRSDNTRNPWFSKYWESLFGCTFDNTSNGSEGKSKNQVPSCYANPKHRLGDKLPVPFKQEAKIQFVYDAVYAFAWGLHKLEQTLCPFNPDPAKWDKDECIRKLLSHQGKDFYDLIIQTSFKGEP
;
A
#
# COMPACT_ATOMS: atom_id res chain seq x y z
N MET A 1 -3.34 17.32 6.79
CA MET A 1 -2.70 18.63 6.55
C MET A 1 -1.26 18.49 7.00
N ASP A 2 -0.28 18.69 6.11
CA ASP A 2 1.12 18.46 6.43
C ASP A 2 1.73 19.73 7.06
N HIS A 3 2.19 19.63 8.32
CA HIS A 3 2.78 20.75 9.05
C HIS A 3 4.06 21.27 8.38
N THR A 4 4.82 20.41 7.71
CA THR A 4 6.05 20.77 6.99
C THR A 4 5.73 21.73 5.85
N LYS A 5 4.72 21.40 5.05
CA LYS A 5 4.25 22.26 3.96
C LYS A 5 3.81 23.64 4.46
N LEU A 6 3.17 23.70 5.63
CA LEU A 6 2.76 24.99 6.22
C LEU A 6 3.98 25.84 6.63
N LEU A 7 4.99 25.22 7.22
CA LEU A 7 6.23 25.88 7.61
C LEU A 7 7.00 26.41 6.39
N LEU A 8 7.19 25.59 5.35
CA LEU A 8 7.87 26.02 4.12
C LEU A 8 7.12 27.15 3.42
N ASN A 9 5.78 27.08 3.42
CA ASN A 9 4.95 28.18 2.92
C ASN A 9 5.15 29.49 3.72
N ALA A 10 5.32 29.41 5.04
CA ALA A 10 5.57 30.58 5.87
C ALA A 10 6.93 31.21 5.57
N VAL A 11 7.98 30.39 5.44
CA VAL A 11 9.32 30.85 5.04
C VAL A 11 9.30 31.51 3.66
N ARG A 12 8.57 30.91 2.70
CA ARG A 12 8.36 31.50 1.37
C ARG A 12 7.68 32.87 1.45
N ARG A 13 6.60 33.00 2.22
CA ARG A 13 5.88 34.28 2.41
C ARG A 13 6.74 35.34 3.09
N ALA A 14 7.66 34.94 3.95
CA ALA A 14 8.60 35.84 4.62
C ALA A 14 9.81 36.23 3.75
N ASN A 15 9.93 35.74 2.52
CA ASN A 15 11.11 35.91 1.66
C ASN A 15 12.42 35.44 2.32
N LEU A 16 12.36 34.40 3.15
CA LEU A 16 13.51 33.81 3.84
C LEU A 16 14.03 32.55 3.14
N THR A 17 13.98 32.54 1.81
CA THR A 17 14.57 31.46 0.99
C THR A 17 16.07 31.42 1.21
N ASP A 18 16.66 30.22 1.25
CA ASP A 18 18.09 29.99 1.50
C ASP A 18 18.60 30.50 2.88
N HIS A 19 17.69 30.84 3.82
CA HIS A 19 18.05 31.32 5.15
C HIS A 19 18.27 30.20 6.18
N PHE A 20 17.55 29.08 6.02
CA PHE A 20 17.57 27.95 6.96
C PHE A 20 18.21 26.71 6.33
N VAL A 21 18.87 25.90 7.15
CA VAL A 21 19.25 24.53 6.81
C VAL A 21 18.19 23.59 7.37
N TRP A 22 17.66 22.72 6.51
CA TRP A 22 16.65 21.74 6.89
C TRP A 22 17.29 20.39 7.20
N ILE A 23 17.03 19.88 8.39
CA ILE A 23 17.31 18.49 8.77
C ILE A 23 15.97 17.88 9.16
N ALA A 24 15.51 16.88 8.40
CA ALA A 24 14.18 16.31 8.55
C ALA A 24 14.20 14.80 8.75
N SER A 25 13.13 14.30 9.37
CA SER A 25 12.91 12.87 9.55
C SER A 25 12.39 12.20 8.26
N ASP A 26 12.13 10.90 8.38
CA ASP A 26 11.47 10.04 7.39
C ASP A 26 10.06 10.52 7.01
N GLY A 27 9.42 11.32 7.86
CA GLY A 27 8.15 12.00 7.52
C GLY A 27 8.27 12.96 6.33
N TRP A 28 9.48 13.42 6.01
CA TRP A 28 9.77 14.10 4.75
C TRP A 28 10.32 13.10 3.73
N GLY A 29 11.43 12.43 4.05
CA GLY A 29 11.93 11.26 3.31
C GLY A 29 11.83 11.37 1.79
N ARG A 30 11.22 10.37 1.15
CA ARG A 30 10.92 10.28 -0.29
C ARG A 30 9.56 10.86 -0.68
N GLU A 31 8.83 11.46 0.24
CA GLU A 31 7.51 12.03 -0.01
C GLU A 31 7.61 13.39 -0.71
N ASN A 32 6.77 13.60 -1.73
CA ASN A 32 6.73 14.87 -2.46
C ASN A 32 5.78 15.89 -1.82
N VAL A 33 4.81 15.43 -1.03
CA VAL A 33 3.79 16.28 -0.41
C VAL A 33 4.38 17.39 0.49
N PRO A 34 5.40 17.12 1.34
CA PRO A 34 5.96 18.14 2.23
C PRO A 34 6.54 19.34 1.48
N VAL A 35 7.10 19.12 0.29
CA VAL A 35 7.80 20.14 -0.53
C VAL A 35 6.99 20.68 -1.68
N GLU A 36 5.74 20.25 -1.82
CA GLU A 36 4.87 20.64 -2.92
C GLU A 36 4.77 22.17 -3.00
N ASN A 37 5.11 22.73 -4.17
CA ASN A 37 5.20 24.17 -4.46
C ASN A 37 6.23 24.96 -3.61
N ASN A 38 7.11 24.28 -2.86
CA ASN A 38 8.13 24.90 -2.02
C ASN A 38 9.53 24.30 -2.24
N SER A 39 9.77 23.64 -3.38
CA SER A 39 11.05 23.00 -3.70
C SER A 39 12.26 23.93 -3.57
N ARG A 40 12.11 25.22 -3.87
CA ARG A 40 13.19 26.20 -3.73
C ARG A 40 13.52 26.51 -2.26
N VAL A 41 12.51 26.58 -1.40
CA VAL A 41 12.70 26.81 0.05
C VAL A 41 13.32 25.60 0.72
N ALA A 42 12.92 24.42 0.25
CA ALA A 42 13.40 23.12 0.69
C ALA A 42 14.79 22.73 0.13
N ASN A 43 15.37 23.53 -0.77
CA ASN A 43 16.58 23.17 -1.46
C ASN A 43 17.75 22.97 -0.47
N GLY A 44 18.50 21.89 -0.63
CA GLY A 44 19.60 21.53 0.28
C GLY A 44 19.17 20.88 1.59
N ALA A 45 17.89 20.51 1.75
CA ALA A 45 17.44 19.73 2.90
C ALA A 45 18.15 18.37 3.00
N LEU A 46 18.57 18.01 4.22
CA LEU A 46 19.02 16.68 4.56
C LEU A 46 17.87 15.93 5.22
N THR A 47 17.51 14.77 4.66
CA THR A 47 16.46 13.92 5.23
C THR A 47 17.04 12.54 5.60
N ILE A 48 16.44 11.93 6.62
CA ILE A 48 16.66 10.53 6.96
C ILE A 48 15.49 9.75 6.35
N GLU A 49 15.76 8.55 5.85
CA GLU A 49 14.72 7.66 5.30
C GLU A 49 15.06 6.23 5.73
N ILE A 50 14.02 5.44 6.03
CA ILE A 50 14.20 4.03 6.32
C ILE A 50 14.48 3.32 5.00
N LEU A 51 15.57 2.55 4.95
CA LEU A 51 15.91 1.80 3.73
C LEU A 51 14.79 0.81 3.41
N ALA A 52 14.25 0.94 2.20
CA ALA A 52 13.26 0.04 1.65
C ALA A 52 13.57 -0.25 0.16
N GLU A 53 13.32 -1.48 -0.25
CA GLU A 53 13.44 -1.98 -1.62
C GLU A 53 12.06 -2.16 -2.26
N GLU A 54 12.01 -2.02 -3.58
CA GLU A 54 10.76 -2.19 -4.32
C GLU A 54 10.41 -3.68 -4.46
N ILE A 55 9.22 -4.07 -3.99
CA ILE A 55 8.69 -5.42 -4.18
C ILE A 55 8.20 -5.58 -5.62
N GLY A 56 9.04 -6.15 -6.48
CA GLY A 56 8.78 -6.29 -7.91
C GLY A 56 7.46 -7.01 -8.22
N GLN A 57 7.13 -8.06 -7.47
CA GLN A 57 5.88 -8.80 -7.62
C GLN A 57 4.64 -7.93 -7.31
N PHE A 58 4.73 -7.06 -6.30
CA PHE A 58 3.68 -6.10 -5.99
C PHE A 58 3.48 -5.13 -7.15
N SER A 59 4.56 -4.57 -7.70
CA SER A 59 4.50 -3.66 -8.84
C SER A 59 3.83 -4.31 -10.06
N VAL A 60 4.15 -5.57 -10.36
CA VAL A 60 3.50 -6.33 -11.44
C VAL A 60 2.01 -6.55 -11.14
N TYR A 61 1.67 -7.01 -9.93
CA TYR A 61 0.30 -7.23 -9.51
C TYR A 61 -0.54 -5.94 -9.60
N TYR A 62 -0.06 -4.87 -8.95
CA TYR A 62 -0.75 -3.58 -8.84
C TYR A 62 -1.03 -2.96 -10.21
N LYS A 63 -0.03 -2.94 -11.10
CA LYS A 63 -0.19 -2.42 -12.47
C LYS A 63 -1.19 -3.22 -13.30
N ASN A 64 -1.41 -4.51 -12.99
CA ASN A 64 -2.29 -5.38 -13.77
C ASN A 64 -3.72 -5.46 -13.25
N LEU A 65 -4.03 -4.81 -12.12
CA LEU A 65 -5.39 -4.70 -11.60
C LEU A 65 -6.32 -4.00 -12.61
N ARG A 66 -7.58 -4.46 -12.63
CA ARG A 66 -8.65 -4.01 -13.53
C ARG A 66 -9.85 -3.54 -12.73
N SER A 67 -10.79 -2.87 -13.38
CA SER A 67 -12.00 -2.29 -12.78
C SER A 67 -12.90 -3.29 -12.03
N ASP A 68 -12.76 -4.59 -12.31
CA ASP A 68 -13.56 -5.69 -11.75
C ASP A 68 -13.05 -6.22 -10.39
N ASN A 69 -12.10 -5.53 -9.74
CA ASN A 69 -11.57 -5.94 -8.45
C ASN A 69 -12.57 -5.72 -7.30
N THR A 70 -13.55 -6.61 -7.18
CA THR A 70 -14.63 -6.55 -6.18
C THR A 70 -14.19 -6.86 -4.76
N ARG A 71 -12.99 -7.43 -4.56
CA ARG A 71 -12.46 -7.73 -3.21
C ARG A 71 -12.23 -6.47 -2.37
N ASN A 72 -11.93 -5.36 -3.03
CA ASN A 72 -11.59 -4.10 -2.38
C ASN A 72 -12.77 -3.12 -2.55
N PRO A 73 -13.51 -2.81 -1.48
CA PRO A 73 -14.72 -1.99 -1.56
C PRO A 73 -14.46 -0.54 -1.98
N TRP A 74 -13.23 -0.05 -1.83
CA TRP A 74 -12.84 1.30 -2.23
C TRP A 74 -12.31 1.37 -3.67
N PHE A 75 -12.11 0.23 -4.32
CA PHE A 75 -11.42 0.17 -5.61
C PHE A 75 -12.21 0.83 -6.74
N SER A 76 -13.55 0.73 -6.72
CA SER A 76 -14.40 1.41 -7.70
C SER A 76 -14.21 2.93 -7.66
N LYS A 77 -14.25 3.54 -6.47
CA LYS A 77 -14.03 4.99 -6.29
C LYS A 77 -12.61 5.41 -6.65
N TYR A 78 -11.61 4.60 -6.31
CA TYR A 78 -10.24 4.84 -6.74
C TYR A 78 -10.12 4.82 -8.28
N TRP A 79 -10.74 3.84 -8.93
CA TRP A 79 -10.74 3.72 -10.39
C TRP A 79 -11.44 4.89 -11.08
N GLU A 80 -12.62 5.30 -10.60
CA GLU A 80 -13.34 6.49 -11.09
C GLU A 80 -12.46 7.74 -11.02
N SER A 81 -11.82 7.97 -9.87
CA SER A 81 -10.93 9.11 -9.66
C SER A 81 -9.69 9.08 -10.56
N LEU A 82 -9.11 7.90 -10.80
CA LEU A 82 -7.88 7.77 -11.58
C LEU A 82 -8.15 7.87 -13.09
N PHE A 83 -9.23 7.27 -13.56
CA PHE A 83 -9.57 7.21 -14.99
C PHE A 83 -10.49 8.35 -15.44
N GLY A 84 -11.08 9.11 -14.51
CA GLY A 84 -12.04 10.17 -14.82
C GLY A 84 -13.32 9.62 -15.43
N CYS A 85 -13.78 8.46 -14.96
CA CYS A 85 -14.97 7.75 -15.45
C CYS A 85 -15.96 7.50 -14.31
N THR A 86 -17.15 6.98 -14.62
CA THR A 86 -18.17 6.60 -13.61
C THR A 86 -18.70 5.17 -13.84
N PHE A 87 -18.94 4.43 -12.76
CA PHE A 87 -19.68 3.17 -12.77
C PHE A 87 -21.20 3.38 -12.69
N ASP A 88 -21.65 4.59 -12.39
CA ASP A 88 -23.08 4.92 -12.32
C ASP A 88 -23.68 5.04 -13.73
N ASN A 89 -24.72 4.24 -13.98
CA ASN A 89 -25.39 4.17 -15.30
C ASN A 89 -26.38 5.33 -15.58
N THR A 90 -26.39 6.38 -14.75
CA THR A 90 -27.32 7.52 -14.91
C THR A 90 -27.05 8.37 -16.15
N SER A 91 -25.94 8.13 -16.86
CA SER A 91 -25.62 8.77 -18.14
C SER A 91 -26.41 8.22 -19.35
N ASN A 92 -27.13 7.10 -19.21
CA ASN A 92 -27.81 6.44 -20.34
C ASN A 92 -29.32 6.72 -20.45
N GLY A 93 -29.86 7.67 -19.68
CA GLY A 93 -31.31 7.86 -19.58
C GLY A 93 -31.74 9.31 -19.47
N SER A 94 -31.46 10.13 -20.47
CA SER A 94 -32.30 11.31 -20.79
C SER A 94 -31.91 11.88 -22.15
N GLU A 95 -32.89 11.90 -23.05
CA GLU A 95 -32.85 12.58 -24.35
C GLU A 95 -32.54 14.07 -24.15
N GLY A 96 -31.26 14.41 -24.18
CA GLY A 96 -30.78 15.78 -24.03
C GLY A 96 -29.27 15.78 -24.05
N LYS A 97 -28.68 16.19 -25.19
CA LYS A 97 -27.24 16.26 -25.42
C LYS A 97 -26.56 17.25 -24.44
N SER A 98 -26.29 16.82 -23.22
CA SER A 98 -25.38 17.53 -22.32
C SER A 98 -23.95 17.15 -22.67
N LYS A 99 -23.15 18.14 -23.07
CA LYS A 99 -21.74 17.97 -23.48
C LYS A 99 -20.79 17.59 -22.33
N ASN A 100 -21.32 17.34 -21.12
CA ASN A 100 -20.57 17.05 -19.89
C ASN A 100 -20.90 15.66 -19.30
N GLN A 101 -21.16 14.64 -20.13
CA GLN A 101 -21.31 13.28 -19.61
C GLN A 101 -19.94 12.68 -19.28
N VAL A 102 -19.76 12.29 -18.02
CA VAL A 102 -18.61 11.50 -17.58
C VAL A 102 -18.67 10.13 -18.27
N PRO A 103 -17.59 9.66 -18.92
CA PRO A 103 -17.60 8.39 -19.63
C PRO A 103 -17.82 7.21 -18.67
N SER A 104 -18.48 6.16 -19.15
CA SER A 104 -18.66 4.93 -18.39
C SER A 104 -17.32 4.21 -18.18
N CYS A 105 -17.04 3.76 -16.95
CA CYS A 105 -15.86 2.94 -16.64
C CYS A 105 -15.89 1.55 -17.30
N TYR A 106 -17.05 1.10 -17.81
CA TYR A 106 -17.18 -0.17 -18.54
C TYR A 106 -16.75 -0.06 -20.01
N ALA A 107 -16.51 1.15 -20.52
CA ALA A 107 -16.21 1.37 -21.95
C ALA A 107 -14.93 0.67 -22.44
N ASN A 108 -13.96 0.42 -21.55
CA ASN A 108 -12.75 -0.31 -21.89
C ASN A 108 -12.35 -1.32 -20.80
N PRO A 109 -12.88 -2.56 -20.84
CA PRO A 109 -12.61 -3.58 -19.84
C PRO A 109 -11.15 -4.09 -19.89
N LYS A 110 -10.42 -3.77 -20.97
CA LYS A 110 -9.02 -4.17 -21.12
C LYS A 110 -8.05 -3.21 -20.42
N HIS A 111 -8.50 -2.04 -19.96
CA HIS A 111 -7.67 -1.14 -19.19
C HIS A 111 -7.14 -1.82 -17.93
N ARG A 112 -5.88 -1.53 -17.63
CA ARG A 112 -5.20 -1.91 -16.41
C ARG A 112 -4.78 -0.65 -15.67
N LEU A 113 -4.60 -0.75 -14.37
CA LEU A 113 -4.10 0.35 -13.53
C LEU A 113 -2.83 0.99 -14.12
N GLY A 114 -1.90 0.15 -14.59
CA GLY A 114 -0.65 0.58 -15.22
C GLY A 114 -0.80 1.51 -16.41
N ASP A 115 -1.93 1.51 -17.12
CA ASP A 115 -2.17 2.36 -18.29
C ASP A 115 -2.33 3.85 -17.93
N LYS A 116 -2.63 4.15 -16.66
CA LYS A 116 -2.78 5.52 -16.13
C LYS A 116 -1.67 5.95 -15.17
N LEU A 117 -0.84 5.02 -14.72
CA LEU A 117 0.22 5.33 -13.76
C LEU A 117 1.43 5.98 -14.47
N PRO A 118 2.23 6.79 -13.75
CA PRO A 118 3.46 7.35 -14.29
C PRO A 118 4.42 6.28 -14.80
N VAL A 119 5.24 6.62 -15.80
CA VAL A 119 6.33 5.79 -16.31
C VAL A 119 7.67 6.50 -16.04
N PRO A 120 8.60 5.92 -15.26
CA PRO A 120 8.46 4.64 -14.55
C PRO A 120 7.45 4.73 -13.40
N PHE A 121 6.78 3.61 -13.12
CA PHE A 121 5.95 3.48 -11.93
C PHE A 121 6.87 3.56 -10.70
N LYS A 122 6.52 4.42 -9.74
CA LYS A 122 7.21 4.53 -8.47
C LYS A 122 6.34 3.91 -7.39
N GLN A 123 6.84 2.87 -6.74
CA GLN A 123 6.16 2.25 -5.61
C GLN A 123 6.19 3.20 -4.41
N GLU A 124 5.16 3.14 -3.56
CA GLU A 124 5.22 3.84 -2.27
C GLU A 124 6.30 3.17 -1.40
N ALA A 125 7.10 3.99 -0.73
CA ALA A 125 8.36 3.57 -0.10
C ALA A 125 8.17 2.61 1.09
N LYS A 126 6.98 2.55 1.70
CA LYS A 126 6.68 1.77 2.89
C LYS A 126 5.97 0.45 2.58
N ILE A 127 5.75 0.12 1.30
CA ILE A 127 5.10 -1.14 0.92
C ILE A 127 5.90 -2.36 1.39
N GLN A 128 7.23 -2.32 1.38
CA GLN A 128 8.04 -3.43 1.91
C GLN A 128 7.72 -3.72 3.38
N PHE A 129 7.59 -2.70 4.23
CA PHE A 129 7.28 -2.91 5.64
C PHE A 129 5.89 -3.53 5.86
N VAL A 130 4.91 -3.17 5.03
CA VAL A 130 3.58 -3.80 5.05
C VAL A 130 3.68 -5.26 4.59
N TYR A 131 4.45 -5.52 3.54
CA TYR A 131 4.71 -6.86 3.04
C TYR A 131 5.37 -7.74 4.12
N ASP A 132 6.47 -7.28 4.70
CA ASP A 132 7.21 -8.00 5.74
C ASP A 132 6.37 -8.21 7.00
N ALA A 133 5.51 -7.26 7.39
CA ALA A 133 4.61 -7.44 8.53
C ALA A 133 3.65 -8.61 8.30
N VAL A 134 3.05 -8.73 7.10
CA VAL A 134 2.17 -9.87 6.77
C VAL A 134 2.96 -11.18 6.81
N TYR A 135 4.19 -11.19 6.29
CA TYR A 135 5.04 -12.38 6.33
C TYR A 135 5.49 -12.73 7.75
N ALA A 136 5.69 -11.77 8.65
CA ALA A 136 6.00 -12.04 10.05
C ALA A 136 4.88 -12.83 10.72
N PHE A 137 3.61 -12.46 10.48
CA PHE A 137 2.46 -13.23 10.93
C PHE A 137 2.38 -14.61 10.25
N ALA A 138 2.62 -14.68 8.94
CA ALA A 138 2.59 -15.95 8.21
C ALA A 138 3.64 -16.95 8.74
N TRP A 139 4.87 -16.49 8.97
CA TRP A 139 5.94 -17.29 9.57
C TRP A 139 5.64 -17.67 11.02
N GLY A 140 5.08 -16.75 11.81
CA GLY A 140 4.62 -17.04 13.16
C GLY A 140 3.55 -18.14 13.19
N LEU A 141 2.54 -18.04 12.33
CA LEU A 141 1.49 -19.05 12.19
C LEU A 141 2.04 -20.40 11.71
N HIS A 142 2.98 -20.38 10.76
CA HIS A 142 3.61 -21.61 10.28
C HIS A 142 4.43 -22.29 11.39
N LYS A 143 5.17 -21.52 12.19
CA LYS A 143 5.90 -22.05 13.35
C LYS A 143 4.96 -22.62 14.41
N LEU A 144 3.82 -21.96 14.63
CA LEU A 144 2.78 -22.45 15.55
C LEU A 144 2.18 -23.77 15.05
N GLU A 145 1.83 -23.83 13.77
CA GLU A 145 1.34 -25.04 13.09
C GLU A 145 2.33 -26.19 13.25
N GLN A 146 3.60 -26.00 12.92
CA GLN A 146 4.62 -27.04 13.07
C GLN A 146 4.77 -27.54 14.52
N THR A 147 4.53 -26.66 15.49
CA THR A 147 4.65 -26.98 16.92
C THR A 147 3.44 -27.77 17.43
N LEU A 148 2.23 -27.36 17.06
CA LEU A 148 0.98 -27.98 17.53
C LEU A 148 0.56 -29.19 16.68
N CYS A 149 1.00 -29.22 15.43
CA CYS A 149 0.63 -30.17 14.40
C CYS A 149 1.91 -30.70 13.70
N PRO A 150 2.73 -31.52 14.38
CA PRO A 150 3.94 -32.06 13.78
C PRO A 150 3.60 -33.07 12.68
N PHE A 151 4.12 -32.84 11.47
CA PHE A 151 3.84 -33.67 10.29
C PHE A 151 3.98 -35.17 10.60
N ASN A 152 2.95 -35.94 10.24
CA ASN A 152 2.97 -37.40 10.33
C ASN A 152 2.95 -38.01 8.92
N PRO A 153 3.97 -38.80 8.52
CA PRO A 153 4.00 -39.44 7.22
C PRO A 153 2.91 -40.50 7.02
N ASP A 154 2.25 -40.94 8.10
CA ASP A 154 1.07 -41.81 8.06
C ASP A 154 -0.22 -40.95 7.98
N PRO A 155 -0.90 -40.88 6.82
CA PRO A 155 -2.09 -40.03 6.65
C PRO A 155 -3.25 -40.46 7.55
N ALA A 156 -3.28 -41.72 8.00
CA ALA A 156 -4.33 -42.21 8.90
C ALA A 156 -4.16 -41.71 10.34
N LYS A 157 -2.99 -41.16 10.68
CA LYS A 157 -2.67 -40.60 12.01
C LYS A 157 -2.60 -39.08 12.03
N TRP A 158 -2.78 -38.44 10.88
CA TRP A 158 -2.83 -36.98 10.78
C TRP A 158 -4.28 -36.50 10.91
N ASP A 159 -4.62 -35.98 12.09
CA ASP A 159 -5.92 -35.39 12.34
C ASP A 159 -5.88 -33.88 12.08
N LYS A 160 -6.39 -33.50 10.90
CA LYS A 160 -6.51 -32.10 10.49
C LYS A 160 -7.46 -31.31 11.39
N ASP A 161 -8.55 -31.92 11.86
CA ASP A 161 -9.57 -31.24 12.65
C ASP A 161 -9.06 -30.98 14.07
N GLU A 162 -8.31 -31.93 14.63
CA GLU A 162 -7.61 -31.73 15.90
C GLU A 162 -6.57 -30.60 15.79
N CYS A 163 -5.80 -30.56 14.69
CA CYS A 163 -4.84 -29.48 14.44
C CYS A 163 -5.52 -28.11 14.39
N ILE A 164 -6.61 -27.98 13.62
CA ILE A 164 -7.38 -26.73 13.52
C ILE A 164 -7.92 -26.34 14.90
N ARG A 165 -8.46 -27.29 15.68
CA ARG A 165 -8.95 -27.02 17.03
C ARG A 165 -7.84 -26.51 17.96
N LYS A 166 -6.63 -27.09 17.88
CA LYS A 166 -5.46 -26.63 18.64
C LYS A 166 -5.04 -25.22 18.24
N LEU A 167 -4.99 -24.92 16.94
CA LEU A 167 -4.68 -23.59 16.43
C LEU A 167 -5.71 -22.54 16.88
N LEU A 168 -7.00 -22.84 16.74
CA LEU A 168 -8.09 -21.91 17.12
C LEU A 168 -8.21 -21.70 18.63
N SER A 169 -7.79 -22.68 19.44
CA SER A 169 -7.81 -22.57 20.90
C SER A 169 -6.51 -22.01 21.49
N HIS A 170 -5.49 -21.77 20.66
CA HIS A 170 -4.23 -21.22 21.12
C HIS A 170 -4.39 -19.75 21.54
N GLN A 171 -3.83 -19.38 22.68
CA GLN A 171 -3.99 -18.03 23.23
C GLN A 171 -3.21 -17.00 22.42
N GLY A 172 -3.82 -15.85 22.15
CA GLY A 172 -3.18 -14.79 21.37
C GLY A 172 -1.91 -14.23 22.02
N LYS A 173 -1.81 -14.26 23.36
CA LYS A 173 -0.60 -13.85 24.10
C LYS A 173 0.56 -14.81 23.82
N ASP A 174 0.33 -16.10 23.91
CA ASP A 174 1.35 -17.12 23.66
C ASP A 174 1.77 -17.09 22.18
N PHE A 175 0.82 -16.83 21.28
CA PHE A 175 1.12 -16.59 19.87
C PHE A 175 1.99 -15.35 19.64
N TYR A 176 1.70 -14.24 20.34
CA TYR A 176 2.53 -13.04 20.29
C TYR A 176 3.96 -13.32 20.75
N ASP A 177 4.12 -14.03 21.88
CA ASP A 177 5.43 -14.43 22.40
C ASP A 177 6.20 -15.32 21.41
N LEU A 178 5.49 -16.16 20.64
CA LEU A 178 6.07 -16.93 19.55
C LEU A 178 6.51 -16.06 18.36
N ILE A 179 5.69 -15.09 17.94
CA ILE A 179 6.00 -14.20 16.82
C ILE A 179 7.27 -13.41 17.10
N ILE A 180 7.41 -12.81 18.29
CA ILE A 180 8.58 -11.99 18.64
C ILE A 180 9.88 -12.82 18.72
N GLN A 181 9.78 -14.14 18.85
CA GLN A 181 10.92 -15.08 18.82
C GLN A 181 11.12 -15.72 17.44
N THR A 182 10.33 -15.33 16.43
CA THR A 182 10.42 -15.90 15.09
C THR A 182 11.33 -15.04 14.21
N SER A 183 12.34 -15.68 13.63
CA SER A 183 13.23 -15.06 12.65
C SER A 183 12.91 -15.57 11.26
N PHE A 184 12.84 -14.69 10.29
CA PHE A 184 12.73 -15.03 8.88
C PHE A 184 13.54 -14.03 8.04
N LYS A 185 13.83 -14.40 6.81
CA LYS A 185 14.45 -13.50 5.83
C LYS A 185 13.33 -12.88 4.99
N GLY A 186 13.23 -11.56 4.98
CA GLY A 186 12.35 -10.84 4.06
C GLY A 186 12.75 -11.08 2.60
N GLU A 187 11.89 -10.70 1.65
CA GLU A 187 12.37 -10.62 0.26
C GLU A 187 13.51 -9.58 0.18
N PRO A 188 14.56 -9.85 -0.61
CA PRO A 188 15.55 -8.85 -0.94
C PRO A 188 14.88 -7.65 -1.63
#